data_AF-A0A1F4EV97-F1
#
_entry.id   AF-A0A1F4EV97-F1
#
_cell.length_a   1.000
_cell.length_b   1.000
_cell.length_c   1.000
_cell.angle_alpha   90.00
_cell.angle_beta   90.00
_cell.angle_gamma   90.00
#
_symmetry.space_group_name_H-M   'P 1'
#
loop_
_entity.id
_entity.type
_entity.pdbx_description
1 polymer ?
#
loop_
_entity_poly.entity_id
_entity_poly.type
_entity_poly.pdbx_seq_one_letter_code
_entity_poly.pdbx_strand_id
1 'polypeptide(L)'
;MKIVPQRELPALSQKTATGAALAGCLEWGSFSLADTARAEKALEPLGLGSRLGQRRTEEATGWWVFIPSLGSRQAALKKAAELKSLAVNDYFIVQEEGEFRWALSLGVFRSEEAAQARLAALRDQGVRTAQVGPRETVVPKVWLQVKGVDAALESRLKDIARQIEGSELRSCP
;
A
#
# COMPACT_ATOMS: atom_id res chain seq x y z
N MET A 1 51.64 -11.83 40.17
CA MET A 1 50.92 -10.62 39.74
C MET A 1 50.81 -10.63 38.20
N LYS A 2 49.77 -11.29 37.67
CA LYS A 2 49.33 -11.31 36.26
C LYS A 2 47.83 -11.67 36.31
N ILE A 3 46.95 -10.67 36.44
CA ILE A 3 46.13 -10.08 35.37
C ILE A 3 45.24 -11.14 34.69
N VAL A 4 43.95 -11.09 35.02
CA VAL A 4 42.82 -11.72 34.30
C VAL A 4 42.52 -10.87 33.05
N PRO A 5 42.06 -11.48 31.93
CA PRO A 5 40.80 -11.00 31.34
C PRO A 5 39.92 -12.20 30.92
N GLN A 6 38.69 -12.31 31.43
CA GLN A 6 37.46 -11.68 30.94
C GLN A 6 37.06 -12.14 29.53
N ARG A 7 35.98 -12.93 29.50
CA ARG A 7 35.17 -13.28 28.33
C ARG A 7 34.56 -12.01 27.75
N GLU A 8 34.77 -11.78 26.46
CA GLU A 8 33.99 -10.81 25.69
C GLU A 8 33.01 -11.56 24.78
N LEU A 9 31.72 -11.37 25.07
CA LEU A 9 30.61 -11.61 24.16
C LEU A 9 30.70 -10.55 23.06
N PRO A 10 30.47 -10.88 21.77
CA PRO A 10 30.39 -9.85 20.75
C PRO A 10 29.17 -8.98 21.02
N ALA A 11 29.42 -7.70 21.31
CA ALA A 11 28.42 -6.66 21.28
C ALA A 11 27.75 -6.66 19.91
N LEU A 12 26.42 -6.73 19.91
CA LEU A 12 25.58 -6.43 18.76
C LEU A 12 26.03 -5.08 18.20
N SER A 13 26.72 -5.12 17.06
CA SER A 13 27.24 -3.94 16.38
C SER A 13 26.04 -3.12 15.91
N GLN A 14 25.75 -2.08 16.66
CA GLN A 14 24.70 -1.13 16.38
C GLN A 14 25.00 -0.44 15.05
N LYS A 15 23.97 -0.45 14.20
CA LYS A 15 23.88 0.21 12.90
C LYS A 15 24.30 1.67 13.05
N THR A 16 25.55 1.97 12.73
CA THR A 16 26.03 3.36 12.69
C THR A 16 25.53 3.95 11.38
N ALA A 17 24.48 4.76 11.46
CA ALA A 17 24.09 5.64 10.37
C ALA A 17 25.19 6.68 10.17
N THR A 18 25.99 6.53 9.12
CA THR A 18 26.86 7.59 8.60
C THR A 18 27.08 7.37 7.11
N GLY A 19 26.66 8.36 6.33
CA GLY A 19 26.83 8.41 4.89
C GLY A 19 25.55 8.90 4.23
N ALA A 20 25.45 10.22 4.03
CA ALA A 20 24.60 10.79 2.99
C ALA A 20 25.12 10.25 1.65
N ALA A 21 24.70 9.03 1.31
CA ALA A 21 24.90 8.47 -0.01
C ALA A 21 24.03 9.30 -0.95
N LEU A 22 24.67 9.88 -1.98
CA LEU A 22 24.02 10.51 -3.12
C LEU A 22 22.76 9.72 -3.47
N ALA A 23 21.59 10.30 -3.22
CA ALA A 23 20.33 9.64 -3.53
C ALA A 23 20.23 9.60 -5.06
N GLY A 24 20.73 8.52 -5.67
CA GLY A 24 20.86 8.40 -7.13
C GLY A 24 19.55 8.66 -7.88
N CYS A 25 18.40 8.46 -7.21
CA CYS A 25 17.08 8.84 -7.67
C CYS A 25 16.11 8.96 -6.49
N LEU A 26 15.30 10.03 -6.45
CA LEU A 26 14.14 10.14 -5.57
C LEU A 26 12.85 10.21 -6.40
N GLU A 27 11.77 9.62 -5.90
CA GLU A 27 10.44 9.78 -6.47
C GLU A 27 9.51 10.49 -5.50
N TRP A 28 8.77 11.46 -6.02
CA TRP A 28 7.76 12.23 -5.31
C TRP A 28 6.40 11.96 -5.93
N GLY A 29 5.45 11.46 -5.16
CA GLY A 29 4.23 10.93 -5.76
C GLY A 29 3.11 10.58 -4.79
N SER A 30 2.38 9.53 -5.16
CA SER A 30 1.00 9.24 -4.74
C SER A 30 -0.03 10.23 -5.29
N PHE A 31 0.32 10.98 -6.35
CA PHE A 31 -0.59 11.93 -6.97
C PHE A 31 -1.69 11.24 -7.76
N SER A 32 -2.89 11.79 -7.71
CA SER A 32 -3.89 11.52 -8.74
C SER A 32 -3.45 12.09 -10.09
N LEU A 33 -4.06 11.64 -11.19
CA LEU A 33 -3.83 12.25 -12.50
C LEU A 33 -4.17 13.75 -12.51
N ALA A 34 -5.18 14.18 -11.73
CA ALA A 34 -5.58 15.58 -11.65
C ALA A 34 -4.57 16.45 -10.88
N ASP A 35 -3.91 15.88 -9.87
CA ASP A 35 -2.97 16.62 -9.00
C ASP A 35 -1.54 16.66 -9.57
N THR A 36 -1.23 15.80 -10.54
CA THR A 36 0.11 15.69 -11.14
C THR A 36 0.61 17.02 -11.70
N ALA A 37 -0.24 17.77 -12.40
CA ALA A 37 0.15 19.05 -13.00
C ALA A 37 0.57 20.10 -11.94
N ARG A 38 -0.04 20.06 -10.75
CA ARG A 38 0.33 20.94 -9.63
C ARG A 38 1.71 20.56 -9.08
N ALA A 39 1.99 19.27 -8.97
CA ALA A 39 3.28 18.77 -8.51
C ALA A 39 4.40 19.09 -9.51
N GLU A 40 4.17 18.91 -10.81
CA GLU A 40 5.13 19.28 -11.86
C GLU A 40 5.47 20.77 -11.80
N LYS A 41 4.46 21.63 -11.66
CA LYS A 41 4.63 23.08 -11.50
C LYS A 41 5.49 23.45 -10.28
N ALA A 42 5.39 22.72 -9.18
CA ALA A 42 6.20 22.95 -8.01
C ALA A 42 7.69 22.60 -8.22
N LEU A 43 8.01 21.71 -9.17
CA LEU A 43 9.39 21.32 -9.51
C LEU A 43 10.03 22.22 -10.59
N GLU A 44 9.24 22.99 -11.35
CA GLU A 44 9.76 23.87 -12.42
C GLU A 44 10.93 24.77 -11.97
N PRO A 45 10.91 25.42 -10.79
CA PRO A 45 12.01 26.28 -10.33
C PRO A 45 13.34 25.56 -10.09
N LEU A 46 13.33 24.23 -10.01
CA LEU A 46 14.54 23.42 -9.80
C LEU A 46 15.32 23.14 -11.09
N GLY A 47 14.74 23.46 -12.28
CA GLY A 47 15.45 23.29 -13.55
C GLY A 47 15.92 21.86 -13.81
N LEU A 48 15.05 20.87 -13.54
CA LEU A 48 15.44 19.46 -13.58
C LEU A 48 15.70 18.94 -15.00
N GLY A 49 15.01 19.48 -16.01
CA GLY A 49 15.17 19.08 -17.41
C GLY A 49 15.00 17.57 -17.60
N SER A 50 15.96 16.93 -18.28
CA SER A 50 15.97 15.49 -18.53
C SER A 50 16.13 14.60 -17.28
N ARG A 51 16.41 15.19 -16.11
CA ARG A 51 16.49 14.47 -14.83
C ARG A 51 15.11 14.17 -14.24
N LEU A 52 14.06 14.84 -14.73
CA LEU A 52 12.68 14.59 -14.32
C LEU A 52 12.03 13.54 -15.23
N GLY A 53 11.51 12.47 -14.64
CA GLY A 53 10.73 11.44 -15.29
C GLY A 53 9.40 11.22 -14.57
N GLN A 54 8.53 10.40 -15.16
CA GLN A 54 7.24 10.06 -14.58
C GLN A 54 7.05 8.55 -14.58
N ARG A 55 6.57 8.00 -13.47
CA ARG A 55 6.17 6.60 -13.32
C ARG A 55 4.71 6.54 -12.90
N ARG A 56 3.96 5.65 -13.52
CA ARG A 56 2.56 5.38 -13.13
C ARG A 56 2.50 4.08 -12.36
N THR A 57 1.73 4.06 -11.29
CA THR A 57 1.41 2.85 -10.52
C THR A 57 -0.08 2.74 -10.35
N GLU A 58 -0.56 1.53 -10.13
CA GLU A 58 -1.93 1.28 -9.72
C GLU A 58 -1.92 1.02 -8.22
N GLU A 59 -2.76 1.77 -7.49
CA GLU A 59 -2.90 1.58 -6.05
C GLU A 59 -4.33 1.18 -5.76
N ALA A 60 -4.50 0.07 -5.04
CA ALA A 60 -5.81 -0.35 -4.57
C ALA A 60 -6.33 0.70 -3.58
N THR A 61 -7.48 1.31 -3.89
CA THR A 61 -8.11 2.30 -2.97
C THR A 61 -8.78 1.65 -1.77
N GLY A 62 -8.79 0.33 -1.72
CA GLY A 62 -9.29 -0.45 -0.61
C GLY A 62 -9.09 -1.93 -0.82
N TRP A 63 -9.26 -2.66 0.27
CA TRP A 63 -9.13 -4.10 0.37
C TRP A 63 -10.50 -4.70 0.66
N TRP A 64 -10.80 -5.80 0.02
CA TRP A 64 -12.08 -6.48 0.12
C TRP A 64 -11.87 -7.87 0.69
N VAL A 65 -12.62 -8.20 1.73
CA VAL A 65 -12.73 -9.58 2.22
C VAL A 65 -14.00 -10.16 1.63
N PHE A 66 -13.87 -11.25 0.88
CA PHE A 66 -15.01 -11.83 0.16
C PHE A 66 -14.88 -13.32 -0.06
N ILE A 67 -16.03 -13.96 -0.34
CA ILE A 67 -16.08 -15.29 -0.95
C ILE A 67 -16.35 -15.06 -2.44
N PRO A 68 -15.54 -15.59 -3.36
CA PRO A 68 -15.73 -15.41 -4.81
C PRO A 68 -17.12 -15.85 -5.29
N SER A 69 -17.48 -15.43 -6.51
CA SER A 69 -18.74 -15.84 -7.12
C SER A 69 -18.89 -17.36 -7.12
N LEU A 70 -20.06 -17.81 -6.65
CA LEU A 70 -20.45 -19.22 -6.68
C LEU A 70 -21.29 -19.57 -7.92
N GLY A 71 -21.30 -18.68 -8.92
CA GLY A 71 -21.96 -18.88 -10.22
C GLY A 71 -23.48 -18.69 -10.23
N SER A 72 -24.16 -18.68 -9.08
CA SER A 72 -25.62 -18.46 -9.03
C SER A 72 -26.10 -17.83 -7.73
N ARG A 73 -27.28 -17.18 -7.79
CA ARG A 73 -27.99 -16.66 -6.61
C ARG A 73 -28.27 -17.74 -5.57
N GLN A 74 -28.67 -18.94 -6.02
CA GLN A 74 -29.01 -20.03 -5.11
C GLN A 74 -27.78 -20.53 -4.35
N ALA A 75 -26.63 -20.66 -5.03
CA ALA A 75 -25.37 -21.02 -4.38
C ALA A 75 -24.92 -19.95 -3.37
N ALA A 76 -25.06 -18.67 -3.72
CA ALA A 76 -24.78 -17.57 -2.79
C ALA A 76 -25.69 -17.59 -1.55
N LEU A 77 -26.99 -17.82 -1.73
CA LEU A 77 -27.96 -17.94 -0.62
C LEU A 77 -27.64 -19.14 0.29
N LYS A 78 -27.23 -20.27 -0.29
CA LYS A 78 -26.80 -21.44 0.49
C LYS A 78 -25.56 -21.11 1.31
N LYS A 79 -24.53 -20.50 0.70
CA LYS A 79 -23.32 -20.09 1.42
C LYS A 79 -23.62 -19.05 2.51
N ALA A 80 -24.53 -18.13 2.26
CA ALA A 80 -25.01 -17.16 3.24
C ALA A 80 -25.68 -17.84 4.46
N ALA A 81 -26.44 -18.92 4.25
CA ALA A 81 -26.99 -19.71 5.35
C ALA A 81 -25.89 -20.42 6.15
N GLU A 82 -24.86 -20.95 5.48
CA GLU A 82 -23.68 -21.51 6.15
C GLU A 82 -22.97 -20.46 7.02
N LEU A 83 -22.75 -19.24 6.50
CA LEU A 83 -22.17 -18.13 7.27
C LEU A 83 -22.98 -17.80 8.53
N LYS A 84 -24.31 -17.75 8.43
CA LYS A 84 -25.20 -17.54 9.57
C LYS A 84 -25.05 -18.62 10.63
N SER A 85 -24.91 -19.89 10.23
CA SER A 85 -24.68 -21.00 11.19
C SER A 85 -23.34 -20.89 11.93
N LEU A 86 -22.37 -20.15 11.35
CA LEU A 86 -21.09 -19.81 11.97
C LEU A 86 -21.13 -18.46 12.72
N ALA A 87 -22.33 -17.91 12.99
CA ALA A 87 -22.55 -16.60 13.61
C ALA A 87 -21.97 -15.40 12.82
N VAL A 88 -21.72 -15.58 11.51
CA VAL A 88 -21.30 -14.49 10.62
C VAL A 88 -22.54 -13.90 9.95
N ASN A 89 -23.02 -12.79 10.50
CA ASN A 89 -24.22 -12.09 10.01
C ASN A 89 -23.89 -10.87 9.14
N ASP A 90 -22.66 -10.36 9.24
CA ASP A 90 -22.19 -9.19 8.49
C ASP A 90 -21.68 -9.62 7.12
N TYR A 91 -22.61 -9.84 6.19
CA TYR A 91 -22.30 -10.13 4.80
C TYR A 91 -23.30 -9.47 3.85
N PHE A 92 -22.85 -9.24 2.62
CA PHE A 92 -23.68 -8.75 1.52
C PHE A 92 -23.48 -9.63 0.28
N ILE A 93 -24.56 -10.02 -0.39
CA ILE A 93 -24.48 -10.75 -1.66
C ILE A 93 -24.42 -9.72 -2.78
N VAL A 94 -23.33 -9.73 -3.55
CA VAL A 94 -23.16 -8.88 -4.74
C VAL A 94 -24.18 -9.29 -5.79
N GLN A 95 -24.96 -8.33 -6.30
CA GLN A 95 -26.02 -8.57 -7.28
C GLN A 95 -25.75 -7.89 -8.62
N GLU A 96 -24.85 -6.92 -8.62
CA GLU A 96 -24.33 -6.18 -9.75
C GLU A 96 -23.77 -7.14 -10.81
N GLU A 97 -24.00 -6.83 -12.09
CA GLU A 97 -23.45 -7.62 -13.19
C GLU A 97 -21.93 -7.44 -13.29
N GLY A 98 -21.21 -8.53 -13.56
CA GLY A 98 -19.75 -8.53 -13.61
C GLY A 98 -19.15 -9.84 -13.07
N GLU A 99 -17.84 -9.88 -12.97
CA GLU A 99 -17.09 -11.07 -12.51
C GLU A 99 -17.43 -11.46 -11.07
N PHE A 100 -17.79 -10.48 -10.23
CA PHE A 100 -18.10 -10.68 -8.82
C PHE A 100 -19.59 -10.90 -8.53
N ARG A 101 -20.45 -10.98 -9.55
CA ARG A 101 -21.87 -11.24 -9.35
C ARG A 101 -22.05 -12.54 -8.55
N TRP A 102 -22.83 -12.50 -7.47
CA TRP A 102 -23.03 -13.59 -6.51
C TRP A 102 -21.85 -13.91 -5.58
N ALA A 103 -20.82 -13.07 -5.55
CA ALA A 103 -19.85 -13.09 -4.46
C ALA A 103 -20.50 -12.68 -3.13
N LEU A 104 -19.94 -13.12 -2.01
CA LEU A 104 -20.33 -12.66 -0.67
C LEU A 104 -19.27 -11.69 -0.15
N SER A 105 -19.61 -10.41 -0.09
CA SER A 105 -18.81 -9.39 0.57
C SER A 105 -18.88 -9.57 2.09
N LEU A 106 -17.73 -9.60 2.74
CA LEU A 106 -17.55 -9.78 4.18
C LEU A 106 -16.88 -8.57 4.86
N GLY A 107 -16.74 -7.48 4.11
CA GLY A 107 -16.20 -6.19 4.57
C GLY A 107 -15.25 -5.55 3.57
N VAL A 108 -15.25 -4.21 3.51
CA VAL A 108 -14.30 -3.40 2.74
C VAL A 108 -13.47 -2.57 3.71
N PHE A 109 -12.16 -2.53 3.49
CA PHE A 109 -11.17 -1.97 4.39
C PHE A 109 -10.27 -1.00 3.63
N ARG A 110 -9.69 -0.02 4.36
CA ARG A 110 -8.73 0.94 3.77
C ARG A 110 -7.31 0.38 3.68
N SER A 111 -6.97 -0.60 4.50
CA SER A 111 -5.63 -1.19 4.56
C SER A 111 -5.68 -2.70 4.40
N GLU A 112 -4.58 -3.28 3.92
CA GLU A 112 -4.48 -4.73 3.73
C GLU A 112 -4.53 -5.42 5.08
N GLU A 113 -3.85 -4.87 6.08
CA GLU A 113 -3.71 -5.43 7.42
C GLU A 113 -5.07 -5.58 8.10
N ALA A 114 -5.95 -4.58 7.96
CA ALA A 114 -7.30 -4.66 8.50
C ALA A 114 -8.15 -5.73 7.81
N ALA A 115 -8.02 -5.88 6.48
CA ALA A 115 -8.69 -6.93 5.73
C ALA A 115 -8.17 -8.33 6.11
N GLN A 116 -6.85 -8.48 6.27
CA GLN A 116 -6.22 -9.71 6.72
C GLN A 116 -6.64 -10.09 8.15
N ALA A 117 -6.75 -9.10 9.05
CA ALA A 117 -7.25 -9.33 10.41
C ALA A 117 -8.70 -9.82 10.41
N ARG A 118 -9.57 -9.23 9.56
CA ARG A 118 -10.94 -9.73 9.38
C ARG A 118 -10.95 -11.16 8.83
N LEU A 119 -10.12 -11.46 7.84
CA LEU A 119 -10.00 -12.80 7.28
C LEU A 119 -9.55 -13.83 8.33
N ALA A 120 -8.59 -13.48 9.18
CA ALA A 120 -8.16 -14.33 10.29
C ALA A 120 -9.32 -14.62 11.27
N ALA A 121 -10.05 -13.59 11.70
CA ALA A 121 -11.20 -13.76 12.58
C ALA A 121 -12.28 -14.68 11.96
N LEU A 122 -12.57 -14.51 10.67
CA LEU A 122 -13.51 -15.38 9.94
C LEU A 122 -13.02 -16.83 9.88
N ARG A 123 -11.71 -17.05 9.71
CA ARG A 123 -11.11 -18.39 9.72
C ARG A 123 -11.22 -19.07 11.09
N ASP A 124 -11.07 -18.30 12.17
CA ASP A 124 -11.27 -18.80 13.54
C ASP A 124 -12.73 -19.16 13.82
N GLN A 125 -13.68 -18.47 13.18
CA GLN A 125 -15.09 -18.82 13.17
C GLN A 125 -15.43 -19.99 12.23
N GLY A 126 -14.45 -20.57 11.52
CA GLY A 126 -14.64 -21.72 10.65
C GLY A 126 -14.90 -21.40 9.17
N VAL A 127 -14.90 -20.13 8.76
CA VAL A 127 -15.04 -19.74 7.36
C VAL A 127 -13.72 -19.95 6.61
N ARG A 128 -13.68 -20.97 5.75
CA ARG A 128 -12.48 -21.32 4.97
C ARG A 128 -12.46 -20.81 3.53
N THR A 129 -13.61 -20.38 3.01
CA THR A 129 -13.78 -19.98 1.60
C THR A 129 -13.60 -18.49 1.35
N ALA A 130 -13.33 -17.70 2.39
CA ALA A 130 -13.09 -16.26 2.27
C ALA A 130 -11.64 -15.98 1.86
N GLN A 131 -11.44 -14.90 1.11
CA GLN A 131 -10.14 -14.40 0.68
C GLN A 131 -10.10 -12.86 0.76
N VAL A 132 -8.89 -12.31 0.71
CA VAL A 132 -8.62 -10.87 0.61
C VAL A 132 -8.18 -10.56 -0.82
N GLY A 133 -8.68 -9.47 -1.39
CA GLY A 133 -8.19 -8.93 -2.65
C GLY A 133 -8.36 -7.41 -2.72
N PRO A 134 -7.73 -6.74 -3.69
CA PRO A 134 -7.98 -5.33 -3.95
C PRO A 134 -9.45 -5.16 -4.35
N ARG A 135 -10.11 -4.13 -3.82
CA ARG A 135 -11.44 -3.74 -4.29
C ARG A 135 -11.28 -3.02 -5.63
N GLU A 136 -12.16 -3.34 -6.59
CA GLU A 136 -12.20 -2.98 -8.03
C GLU A 136 -11.74 -1.57 -8.49
N THR A 137 -11.48 -0.63 -7.59
CA THR A 137 -10.88 0.66 -7.94
C THR A 137 -9.41 0.65 -7.54
N VAL A 138 -8.58 0.08 -8.41
CA VAL A 138 -7.19 0.53 -8.51
C VAL A 138 -7.20 1.90 -9.15
N VAL A 139 -6.66 2.91 -8.46
CA VAL A 139 -6.53 4.25 -9.03
C VAL A 139 -5.14 4.43 -9.61
N PRO A 140 -5.01 5.01 -10.80
CA PRO A 140 -3.71 5.38 -11.33
C PRO A 140 -3.12 6.48 -10.45
N LYS A 141 -1.93 6.19 -9.94
CA LYS A 141 -1.08 7.12 -9.21
C LYS A 141 0.11 7.51 -10.05
N VAL A 142 0.57 8.74 -9.86
CA VAL A 142 1.73 9.28 -10.55
C VAL A 142 2.84 9.58 -9.55
N TRP A 143 4.05 9.18 -9.93
CA TRP A 143 5.30 9.45 -9.24
C TRP A 143 6.24 10.20 -10.18
N LEU A 144 6.69 11.38 -9.74
CA LEU A 144 7.68 12.20 -10.42
C LEU A 144 9.08 11.77 -9.94
N GLN A 145 9.89 11.22 -10.84
CA GLN A 145 11.20 10.69 -10.54
C GLN A 145 12.28 11.72 -10.86
N VAL A 146 13.13 12.04 -9.89
CA VAL A 146 14.23 12.98 -10.02
C VAL A 146 15.53 12.19 -9.91
N LYS A 147 16.31 12.15 -10.99
CA LYS A 147 17.60 11.46 -11.07
C LYS A 147 18.76 12.38 -10.67
N GLY A 148 19.84 11.79 -10.15
CA GLY A 148 21.05 12.53 -9.81
C GLY A 148 20.81 13.53 -8.68
N VAL A 149 20.17 13.09 -7.59
CA VAL A 149 19.86 13.95 -6.44
C VAL A 149 21.10 14.05 -5.54
N ASP A 150 21.60 15.27 -5.40
CA ASP A 150 22.58 15.63 -4.38
C ASP A 150 21.89 16.09 -3.08
N ALA A 151 22.66 16.30 -2.03
CA ALA A 151 22.12 16.68 -0.72
C ALA A 151 21.33 18.01 -0.73
N ALA A 152 21.73 18.97 -1.59
CA ALA A 152 21.06 20.26 -1.68
C ALA A 152 19.71 20.12 -2.38
N LEU A 153 19.65 19.35 -3.47
CA LEU A 153 18.43 19.05 -4.20
C LEU A 153 17.47 18.20 -3.36
N GLU A 154 17.97 17.24 -2.61
CA GLU A 154 17.17 16.43 -1.68
C GLU A 154 16.47 17.32 -0.64
N SER A 155 17.18 18.28 -0.04
CA SER A 155 16.58 19.21 0.92
C SER A 155 15.45 20.03 0.29
N ARG A 156 15.66 20.53 -0.93
CA ARG A 156 14.62 21.30 -1.65
C ARG A 156 13.41 20.44 -1.99
N LEU A 157 13.61 19.21 -2.43
CA LEU A 157 12.51 18.27 -2.70
C LEU A 157 11.70 17.96 -1.44
N LYS A 158 12.36 17.80 -0.28
CA LYS A 158 11.68 17.63 1.02
C LYS A 158 10.84 18.84 1.40
N ASP A 159 11.35 20.05 1.19
CA ASP A 159 10.62 21.28 1.49
C ASP A 159 9.40 21.47 0.57
N ILE A 160 9.55 21.19 -0.72
CA ILE A 160 8.43 21.21 -1.68
C ILE A 160 7.39 20.14 -1.33
N ALA A 161 7.80 18.92 -1.01
CA ALA A 161 6.89 17.82 -0.67
C ALA A 161 6.00 18.15 0.54
N ARG A 162 6.54 18.87 1.54
CA ARG A 162 5.77 19.33 2.72
C ARG A 162 4.67 20.33 2.39
N GLN A 163 4.73 21.00 1.24
CA GLN A 163 3.71 21.96 0.82
C GLN A 163 2.51 21.30 0.14
N ILE A 164 2.59 20.02 -0.22
CA ILE A 164 1.50 19.28 -0.86
C ILE A 164 1.07 18.13 0.06
N GLU A 165 -0.10 18.32 0.68
CA GLU A 165 -0.72 17.34 1.56
C GLU A 165 -0.98 16.01 0.84
N GLY A 166 -0.75 14.90 1.54
CA GLY A 166 -0.97 13.55 1.01
C GLY A 166 0.05 13.10 -0.04
N SER A 167 1.10 13.88 -0.30
CA SER A 167 2.21 13.48 -1.17
C SER A 167 3.29 12.72 -0.39
N GLU A 168 4.01 11.84 -1.09
CA GLU A 168 5.07 11.01 -0.52
C GLU A 168 6.38 11.20 -1.28
N LEU A 169 7.49 11.36 -0.56
CA LEU A 169 8.83 11.41 -1.14
C LEU A 169 9.65 10.22 -0.65
N ARG A 170 10.19 9.42 -1.57
CA ARG A 170 10.98 8.22 -1.26
C ARG A 170 12.07 7.97 -2.30
N SER A 171 12.96 7.01 -2.04
CA SER A 171 13.89 6.53 -3.06
C SER A 171 13.13 5.86 -4.21
N CYS A 172 13.61 6.05 -5.43
CA CYS A 172 13.07 5.32 -6.59
C CYS A 172 13.20 3.79 -6.37
N PRO A 173 12.26 2.99 -6.89
CA PRO A 173 12.35 1.53 -6.87
C PRO A 173 13.53 1.00 -7.69
#